data_AF-A0A183GU33-F1
#
_entry.id   AF-A0A183GU33-F1
#
_cell.length_a   1.000
_cell.length_b   1.000
_cell.length_c   1.000
_cell.angle_alpha   90.00
_cell.angle_beta   90.00
_cell.angle_gamma   90.00
#
_symmetry.space_group_name_H-M   'P 1'
#
loop_
_entity.id
_entity.type
_entity.pdbx_description
1 polymer ?
#
loop_
_entity_poly.entity_id
_entity_poly.type
_entity_poly.pdbx_seq_one_letter_code
_entity_poly.pdbx_strand_id
1 'polypeptide(L)' 'MLMNIVLNGTRRAILQNRRMASFLVNDGKYAFLKELGLAENNCGVFHGKWTASGPVVQSFCPANNKPIANALKKARTPKR' A
#
# COMPACT_ATOMS: atom_id res chain seq x y z
N MET A 1 6.35 34.26 -38.61
CA MET A 1 6.80 33.00 -38.01
C MET A 1 6.09 32.83 -36.67
N LEU A 2 5.25 31.79 -36.57
CA LEU A 2 4.62 31.35 -35.33
C LEU A 2 5.66 30.58 -34.49
N MET A 3 5.78 30.89 -33.20
CA MET A 3 6.46 30.07 -32.19
C MET A 3 5.57 30.09 -30.94
N ASN A 4 4.60 29.19 -30.84
CA ASN A 4 4.65 27.85 -30.23
C ASN A 4 4.82 27.81 -28.69
N ILE A 5 3.69 27.44 -28.07
CA ILE A 5 3.54 26.40 -27.04
C ILE A 5 3.85 26.81 -25.60
N VAL A 6 2.75 27.10 -24.89
CA VAL A 6 2.59 26.87 -23.44
C VAL A 6 2.49 25.35 -23.21
N LEU A 7 3.14 24.84 -22.16
CA LEU A 7 2.66 23.80 -21.20
C LEU A 7 3.83 22.98 -20.63
N ASN A 8 4.14 23.17 -19.35
CA ASN A 8 3.78 22.20 -18.29
C ASN A 8 4.60 22.42 -17.01
N GLY A 9 3.86 22.52 -15.91
CA GLY A 9 4.38 22.70 -14.57
C GLY A 9 5.29 21.57 -14.13
N THR A 10 6.34 21.95 -13.41
CA THR A 10 7.24 21.06 -12.70
C THR A 10 6.42 20.18 -11.75
N ARG A 11 6.29 18.89 -12.09
CA ARG A 11 5.81 17.88 -11.15
C ARG A 11 6.81 17.86 -10.00
N ARG A 12 6.46 18.48 -8.86
CA ARG A 12 7.20 18.30 -7.63
C ARG A 12 7.18 16.79 -7.32
N ALA A 13 8.29 16.11 -7.54
CA ALA A 13 8.48 14.79 -6.98
C ALA A 13 8.55 14.97 -5.46
N ILE A 14 7.41 14.78 -4.80
CA ILE A 14 7.38 14.67 -3.35
C ILE A 14 8.09 13.34 -3.06
N LEU A 15 9.40 13.40 -2.81
CA LEU A 15 10.11 12.34 -2.12
C LEU A 15 9.50 12.28 -0.72
N GLN A 16 8.43 11.50 -0.59
CA GLN A 16 7.90 11.14 0.71
C GLN A 16 9.01 10.40 1.43
N ASN A 17 9.60 11.04 2.43
CA ASN A 17 10.45 10.38 3.40
C ASN A 17 9.57 9.34 4.10
N ARG A 18 9.55 8.09 3.60
CA ARG A 18 9.02 6.96 4.35
C ARG A 18 9.94 6.79 5.55
N ARG A 19 9.64 7.51 6.65
CA ARG A 19 10.01 7.01 7.97
C ARG A 19 9.36 5.63 8.04
N MET A 20 10.15 4.57 7.89
CA MET A 20 9.67 3.21 8.01
C MET A 20 9.22 3.02 9.46
N ALA A 21 7.97 3.38 9.74
CA ALA A 21 7.32 2.96 10.96
C ALA A 21 7.31 1.43 10.91
N SER A 22 7.97 0.79 11.86
CA SER A 22 8.02 -0.66 11.94
C SER A 22 6.60 -1.21 12.01
N PHE A 23 6.23 -2.05 11.05
CA PHE A 23 4.94 -2.73 11.04
C PHE A 23 4.77 -3.59 12.29
N LEU A 24 3.57 -3.57 12.90
CA LEU A 24 3.29 -4.39 14.07
C LEU A 24 3.46 -5.88 13.79
N VAL A 25 3.26 -6.35 12.54
CA VAL A 25 3.51 -7.75 12.16
C VAL A 25 4.97 -8.20 12.38
N ASN A 26 5.91 -7.26 12.46
CA ASN A 26 7.33 -7.55 12.71
C ASN A 26 7.73 -7.44 14.18
N ASP A 27 6.84 -6.95 15.05
CA ASP A 27 7.07 -6.84 16.49
C ASP A 27 6.75 -8.19 17.16
N GLY A 28 7.68 -8.70 17.97
CA GLY A 28 7.54 -9.99 18.67
C GLY A 28 6.31 -10.06 19.58
N LYS A 29 5.83 -8.92 20.09
CA LYS A 29 4.57 -8.84 20.87
C LYS A 29 3.35 -9.29 20.06
N TYR A 30 3.40 -9.14 18.73
CA TYR A 30 2.31 -9.48 17.82
C TYR A 30 2.67 -10.68 16.93
N ALA A 31 3.55 -11.58 17.40
CA ALA A 31 4.00 -12.75 16.64
C ALA A 31 2.84 -13.64 16.14
N PHE A 32 1.72 -13.69 16.87
CA PHE A 32 0.51 -14.41 16.47
C PHE A 32 -0.03 -14.01 15.07
N LEU A 33 0.26 -12.79 14.59
CA LEU A 33 -0.13 -12.38 13.24
C LEU A 33 0.51 -13.27 12.16
N LYS A 34 1.75 -13.73 12.39
CA LYS A 34 2.43 -14.66 11.48
C LYS A 34 1.86 -16.07 11.55
N GLU A 35 1.39 -16.49 12.72
CA GLU A 35 0.71 -17.79 12.91
C GLU A 35 -0.62 -17.84 12.13
N LEU A 36 -1.28 -16.69 11.97
CA LEU A 36 -2.45 -16.54 11.08
C LEU A 36 -2.10 -16.48 9.58
N GLY A 37 -0.81 -16.56 9.22
CA GLY A 37 -0.34 -16.48 7.85
C GLY A 37 -0.24 -15.05 7.28
N LEU A 38 -0.25 -14.02 8.14
CA LEU A 38 -0.06 -12.63 7.69
C LEU A 38 1.42 -12.30 7.54
N ALA A 39 1.71 -11.54 6.49
CA ALA A 39 3.02 -10.96 6.22
C ALA A 39 2.95 -9.44 6.21
N GLU A 40 4.09 -8.78 5.98
CA GLU A 40 4.13 -7.33 5.77
C GLU A 40 3.31 -6.90 4.55
N ASN A 41 3.32 -7.70 3.47
CA ASN A 41 2.55 -7.45 2.26
C ASN A 41 1.69 -8.67 1.93
N ASN A 42 0.37 -8.46 1.83
CA ASN A 42 -0.62 -9.52 1.67
C ASN A 42 -1.41 -9.32 0.37
N CYS A 43 -1.77 -10.42 -0.29
CA CYS A 43 -2.78 -10.38 -1.34
C CYS A 43 -4.17 -10.25 -0.72
N GLY A 44 -4.96 -9.26 -1.13
CA GLY A 44 -6.29 -9.01 -0.56
C GLY A 44 -7.45 -9.68 -1.31
N VAL A 45 -7.19 -10.57 -2.27
CA VAL A 45 -8.25 -11.31 -2.99
C VAL A 45 -7.92 -12.79 -3.03
N PHE A 46 -8.90 -13.64 -2.72
CA PHE A 46 -8.80 -15.09 -2.76
C PHE A 46 -9.89 -15.70 -3.66
N HIS A 47 -9.49 -16.60 -4.55
CA HIS A 47 -10.40 -17.37 -5.43
C HIS A 47 -9.74 -18.70 -5.82
N GLY A 48 -9.41 -19.52 -4.82
CA GLY A 48 -8.62 -20.75 -4.97
C GLY A 48 -7.11 -20.52 -4.92
N LYS A 49 -6.66 -19.30 -5.25
CA LYS A 49 -5.31 -18.79 -4.99
C LYS A 49 -5.37 -17.35 -4.50
N TRP A 50 -4.40 -16.97 -3.69
CA TRP A 50 -4.18 -15.58 -3.28
C TRP A 50 -3.58 -14.78 -4.45
N THR A 51 -4.20 -13.66 -4.81
CA THR A 51 -3.68 -12.77 -5.85
C THR A 51 -4.30 -11.39 -5.68
N ALA A 52 -3.61 -10.35 -6.14
CA ALA A 52 -4.15 -8.99 -6.23
C ALA A 52 -3.18 -8.13 -7.04
N SER A 53 -3.71 -7.21 -7.84
CA SER A 53 -2.91 -6.29 -8.68
C SER A 53 -3.37 -4.84 -8.58
N GLY A 54 -4.26 -4.52 -7.63
CA GLY A 54 -4.74 -3.18 -7.38
C GLY A 54 -3.85 -2.40 -6.39
N PRO A 55 -4.32 -1.21 -5.97
CA PRO A 55 -3.57 -0.36 -5.04
C PRO A 55 -3.31 -1.03 -3.70
N VAL A 56 -2.12 -0.79 -3.13
CA VAL A 56 -1.77 -1.16 -1.76
C VAL A 56 -2.56 -0.29 -0.79
N VAL A 57 -3.13 -0.92 0.25
CA VAL A 57 -3.71 -0.25 1.41
C VAL A 57 -2.97 -0.69 2.66
N GLN A 58 -2.64 0.27 3.50
CA GLN A 58 -2.00 0.03 4.79
C GLN A 58 -3.07 -0.03 5.89
N SER A 59 -3.05 -1.10 6.68
CA SER A 59 -3.92 -1.22 7.85
C SER A 59 -3.27 -0.57 9.07
N PHE A 60 -4.06 0.08 9.91
CA PHE A 60 -3.60 0.76 11.12
C PHE A 60 -4.38 0.28 12.34
N CYS A 61 -3.69 0.17 13.47
CA CYS A 61 -4.33 -0.14 14.74
C CYS A 61 -4.99 1.13 15.32
N PRO A 62 -6.31 1.14 15.58
CA PRO A 62 -7.01 2.34 16.06
C PRO A 62 -6.59 2.75 17.48
N ALA A 63 -6.05 1.83 18.28
CA ALA A 63 -5.64 2.11 19.65
C ALA A 63 -4.33 2.92 19.77
N ASN A 64 -3.47 2.88 18.75
CA ASN A 64 -2.15 3.50 18.81
C ASN A 64 -1.68 4.13 17.49
N ASN A 65 -2.52 4.10 16.45
CA ASN A 65 -2.23 4.60 15.11
C ASN A 65 -0.94 4.03 14.47
N LYS A 66 -0.47 2.86 14.92
CA LYS A 66 0.69 2.19 14.32
C LYS A 66 0.26 1.32 13.14
N PRO A 67 1.09 1.22 12.09
CA PRO A 67 0.78 0.41 10.93
C PRO A 67 0.91 -1.09 11.24
N ILE A 68 -0.07 -1.89 10.83
CA ILE A 68 -0.10 -3.33 11.08
C ILE A 68 0.60 -4.09 9.96
N ALA A 69 0.08 -3.97 8.73
CA ALA A 69 0.58 -4.60 7.51
C ALA A 69 -0.08 -3.95 6.28
N ASN A 70 0.39 -4.29 5.09
CA ASN A 70 -0.17 -3.89 3.81
C ASN A 70 -1.03 -5.00 3.19
N ALA A 71 -2.06 -4.61 2.44
CA ALA A 71 -2.86 -5.50 1.61
C ALA A 71 -3.08 -4.90 0.21
N LEU A 72 -2.85 -5.71 -0.83
CA LEU A 72 -3.15 -5.37 -2.21
C LEU A 72 -4.65 -5.58 -2.49
N LYS A 73 -5.32 -4.55 -3.00
CA LYS A 73 -6.74 -4.67 -3.38
C LYS A 73 -6.91 -5.32 -4.76
N LYS A 74 -8.15 -5.69 -5.10
CA LYS A 74 -8.53 -5.98 -6.49
C LYS A 74 -8.19 -4.76 -7.37
N ALA A 75 -7.59 -5.01 -8.54
CA ALA A 75 -7.38 -3.95 -9.52
C ALA A 75 -8.73 -3.34 -9.93
N ARG A 76 -8.75 -2.02 -10.07
CA ARG A 76 -9.94 -1.32 -10.56
C ARG A 76 -10.07 -1.65 -12.04
N THR A 77 -11.15 -2.33 -12.42
CA THR A 77 -11.52 -2.44 -13.84
C THR A 77 -11.87 -1.05 -14.36
N PRO A 78 -11.39 -0.66 -15.56
CA PRO A 78 -11.82 0.60 -16.16
C PRO A 78 -13.35 0.59 -16.27
N LYS A 79 -13.98 1.66 -15.77
CA LYS A 79 -15.42 1.86 -16.01
C LYS A 79 -15.57 2.13 -17.51
N ARG A 80 -16.36 1.29 -18.18
CA ARG A 80 -16.79 1.51 -19.57
C ARG A 80 -17.72 2.70 -19.63
#